data_AF-A0A6I4MEC3-F1
#
_entry.id   AF-A0A6I4MEC3-F1
#
_cell.length_a   1.000
_cell.length_b   1.000
_cell.length_c   1.000
_cell.angle_alpha   90.00
_cell.angle_beta   90.00
_cell.angle_gamma   90.00
#
_symmetry.space_group_name_H-M   'P 1'
#
loop_
_entity.id
_entity.type
_entity.pdbx_description
1 polymer ?
#
loop_
_entity_poly.entity_id
_entity_poly.type
_entity_poly.pdbx_seq_one_letter_code
_entity_poly.pdbx_strand_id
1 'polypeptide(L)'
;MRRPTAREIGLVLPALGLGHETPAPGARVASAGRPRLLVPIAARPALDALVPDFDRLRAACDELGLLGAYVHTPPTGEGHLAARLFAPSIGVPEDIANANSTACLAAHLAGHGVTEIAVDMGDALGAPSTITATARQDAVGPAVRVGGTAAVGRTVALPRT
;
A
#
# COMPACT_ATOMS: atom_id res chain seq x y z
N MET A 1 -7.45 -4.99 11.44
CA MET A 1 -7.96 -4.70 10.07
C MET A 1 -9.48 -4.80 10.07
N ARG A 2 -10.19 -4.14 9.15
CA ARG A 2 -11.65 -4.28 9.00
C ARG A 2 -12.07 -4.25 7.53
N ARG A 3 -13.31 -4.63 7.26
CA ARG A 3 -13.91 -4.38 5.94
C ARG A 3 -14.14 -2.87 5.75
N PRO A 4 -13.92 -2.34 4.53
CA PRO A 4 -14.34 -0.99 4.21
C PRO A 4 -15.87 -0.90 4.16
N THR A 5 -16.39 0.26 4.50
CA THR A 5 -17.80 0.61 4.34
C THR A 5 -18.12 0.87 2.87
N ALA A 6 -19.40 0.84 2.50
CA ALA A 6 -19.85 1.23 1.16
C ALA A 6 -19.46 2.67 0.82
N ARG A 7 -19.46 3.58 1.82
CA ARG A 7 -19.01 4.97 1.64
C ARG A 7 -17.52 5.05 1.29
N GLU A 8 -16.67 4.35 2.03
CA GLU A 8 -15.22 4.34 1.76
C GLU A 8 -14.92 3.81 0.36
N ILE A 9 -15.58 2.71 -0.05
CA ILE A 9 -15.45 2.17 -1.40
C ILE A 9 -15.94 3.17 -2.46
N GLY A 10 -17.14 3.72 -2.29
CA GLY A 10 -17.77 4.61 -3.26
C GLY A 10 -17.06 5.96 -3.45
N LEU A 11 -16.28 6.41 -2.46
CA LEU A 11 -15.48 7.63 -2.59
C LEU A 11 -14.07 7.33 -3.13
N VAL A 12 -13.42 6.27 -2.64
CA VAL A 12 -12.01 6.00 -2.96
C VAL A 12 -11.82 5.31 -4.31
N LEU A 13 -12.59 4.26 -4.64
CA LEU A 13 -12.34 3.50 -5.87
C LEU A 13 -12.53 4.34 -7.14
N PRO A 14 -13.61 5.15 -7.29
CA PRO A 14 -13.75 6.01 -8.47
C PRO A 14 -12.62 7.03 -8.60
N ALA A 15 -12.07 7.51 -7.49
CA ALA A 15 -10.92 8.42 -7.51
C ALA A 15 -9.63 7.74 -7.98
N LEU A 16 -9.54 6.41 -7.90
CA LEU A 16 -8.45 5.61 -8.47
C LEU A 16 -8.68 5.26 -9.95
N GLY A 17 -9.79 5.71 -10.55
CA GLY A 17 -10.21 5.26 -11.88
C GLY A 17 -10.77 3.83 -11.91
N LEU A 18 -11.12 3.28 -10.74
CA LEU A 18 -11.67 1.93 -10.60
C LEU A 18 -13.20 1.99 -10.52
N GLY A 19 -13.88 1.12 -11.27
CA GLY A 19 -15.34 1.03 -11.25
C GLY A 19 -15.89 0.47 -9.93
N HIS A 20 -17.16 0.80 -9.62
CA HIS A 20 -17.88 0.28 -8.45
C HIS A 20 -18.04 -1.25 -8.45
N GLU A 21 -17.92 -1.88 -9.61
CA GLU A 21 -17.91 -3.34 -9.81
C GLU A 21 -16.55 -3.99 -9.50
N THR A 22 -15.57 -3.18 -9.07
CA THR A 22 -14.30 -3.66 -8.52
C THR A 22 -14.30 -3.68 -6.98
N PRO A 23 -15.32 -4.21 -6.26
CA PRO A 23 -15.01 -4.70 -4.94
C PRO A 23 -14.26 -6.01 -5.19
N ALA A 24 -12.94 -5.95 -5.31
CA ALA A 24 -12.19 -7.17 -5.07
C ALA A 24 -12.63 -7.62 -3.65
N PRO A 25 -13.23 -8.81 -3.46
CA PRO A 25 -13.73 -9.25 -2.15
C PRO A 25 -12.66 -9.23 -1.03
N GLY A 26 -11.39 -8.96 -1.39
CA GLY A 26 -10.25 -8.73 -0.52
C GLY A 26 -9.98 -7.30 -0.06
N ALA A 27 -10.72 -6.25 -0.44
CA ALA A 27 -10.41 -4.89 0.04
C ALA A 27 -10.51 -4.78 1.57
N ARG A 28 -9.53 -4.14 2.22
CA ARG A 28 -9.46 -4.01 3.69
C ARG A 28 -9.00 -2.63 4.11
N VAL A 29 -9.59 -2.10 5.18
CA VAL A 29 -8.98 -0.96 5.89
C VAL A 29 -8.01 -1.51 6.94
N ALA A 30 -6.76 -1.08 6.86
CA ALA A 30 -5.70 -1.50 7.77
C ALA A 30 -4.96 -0.28 8.33
N SER A 31 -4.46 -0.39 9.56
CA SER A 31 -3.72 0.68 10.26
C SER A 31 -2.39 0.15 10.79
N ALA A 32 -1.36 0.97 10.63
CA ALA A 32 -0.07 0.87 11.32
C ALA A 32 0.29 2.34 11.66
N GLY A 33 -0.47 2.93 12.59
CA GLY A 33 -0.53 4.37 12.83
C GLY A 33 -1.79 5.00 12.20
N ARG A 34 -1.72 5.40 10.92
CA ARG A 34 -2.83 6.05 10.19
C ARG A 34 -3.50 5.07 9.22
N PRO A 35 -4.84 4.93 9.20
CA PRO A 35 -5.50 3.91 8.39
C PRO A 35 -5.39 4.17 6.88
N ARG A 36 -5.42 3.11 6.07
CA ARG A 36 -5.46 3.17 4.60
C ARG A 36 -6.29 2.03 4.04
N LEU A 37 -6.74 2.19 2.81
CA LEU A 37 -7.46 1.16 2.08
C LEU A 37 -6.46 0.27 1.32
N LEU A 38 -6.39 -1.01 1.65
CA LEU A 38 -5.72 -2.04 0.85
C LEU A 38 -6.69 -2.47 -0.26
N VAL A 39 -6.28 -2.34 -1.51
CA VAL A 39 -7.11 -2.59 -2.69
C VAL A 39 -6.43 -3.65 -3.57
N PRO A 40 -6.95 -4.89 -3.62
CA PRO A 40 -6.45 -5.88 -4.56
C PRO A 40 -6.85 -5.49 -5.99
N ILE A 41 -5.92 -5.65 -6.93
CA ILE A 41 -6.17 -5.55 -8.37
C ILE A 41 -5.69 -6.83 -9.07
N ALA A 42 -6.28 -7.18 -10.20
CA ALA A 42 -6.11 -8.49 -10.82
C ALA A 42 -4.67 -8.82 -11.22
N ALA A 43 -3.94 -7.85 -11.78
CA ALA A 43 -2.62 -8.07 -12.34
C ALA A 43 -1.82 -6.77 -12.47
N ARG A 44 -0.52 -6.93 -12.72
CA ARG A 44 0.44 -5.84 -12.89
C ARG A 44 0.05 -4.81 -13.96
N PRO A 45 -0.40 -5.20 -15.18
CA PRO A 45 -0.80 -4.21 -16.20
C PRO A 45 -1.96 -3.31 -15.73
N ALA A 46 -2.89 -3.85 -14.94
CA ALA A 46 -4.00 -3.07 -14.40
C ALA A 46 -3.54 -2.10 -13.30
N LEU A 47 -2.53 -2.50 -12.50
CA LEU A 47 -1.89 -1.63 -11.50
C LEU A 47 -1.13 -0.47 -12.18
N ASP A 48 -0.37 -0.77 -13.24
CA ASP A 48 0.42 0.22 -13.98
C ASP A 48 -0.48 1.22 -14.71
N ALA A 49 -1.65 0.78 -15.19
CA ALA A 49 -2.62 1.62 -15.88
C ALA A 49 -3.41 2.59 -14.97
N LEU A 50 -3.25 2.52 -13.63
CA LEU A 50 -3.98 3.43 -12.74
C LEU A 50 -3.53 4.87 -12.94
N VAL A 51 -4.51 5.75 -13.15
CA VAL A 51 -4.36 7.20 -13.21
C VAL A 51 -5.32 7.82 -12.19
N PRO A 52 -4.90 8.01 -10.93
CA PRO A 52 -5.77 8.56 -9.91
C PRO A 52 -6.09 10.04 -10.14
N ASP A 53 -7.34 10.41 -9.85
CA ASP A 53 -7.72 11.80 -9.59
C ASP A 53 -7.26 12.16 -8.16
N PHE A 54 -6.09 12.79 -8.05
CA PHE A 54 -5.47 13.07 -6.76
C PHE A 54 -6.26 14.06 -5.91
N ASP A 55 -6.97 15.01 -6.51
CA ASP A 55 -7.78 15.99 -5.78
C ASP A 55 -9.01 15.31 -5.19
N ARG A 56 -9.70 14.50 -5.98
CA ARG A 56 -10.83 13.70 -5.51
C ARG A 56 -10.41 12.69 -4.46
N LEU A 57 -9.26 12.03 -4.66
CA LEU A 57 -8.73 11.06 -3.71
C LEU A 57 -8.32 11.73 -2.39
N ARG A 58 -7.69 12.91 -2.45
CA ARG A 58 -7.37 13.74 -1.28
C ARG A 58 -8.63 14.08 -0.50
N ALA A 59 -9.63 14.67 -1.16
CA ALA A 59 -10.89 15.06 -0.51
C ALA A 59 -11.58 13.88 0.16
N ALA A 60 -11.65 12.73 -0.52
CA ALA A 60 -12.19 11.50 0.04
C ALA A 60 -11.38 11.02 1.26
N CYS A 61 -10.05 10.99 1.17
CA CYS A 61 -9.20 10.52 2.26
C CYS A 61 -9.23 11.46 3.48
N ASP A 62 -9.24 12.76 3.27
CA ASP A 62 -9.35 13.76 4.33
C ASP A 62 -10.68 13.62 5.08
N GLU A 63 -11.79 13.49 4.33
CA GLU A 63 -13.11 13.29 4.91
C GLU A 63 -13.23 11.97 5.69
N LEU A 64 -12.67 10.89 5.17
CA LEU A 64 -12.73 9.55 5.76
C LEU A 64 -11.66 9.30 6.83
N GLY A 65 -10.74 10.24 7.04
CA GLY A 65 -9.60 10.07 7.95
C GLY A 65 -8.60 9.01 7.49
N LEU A 66 -8.52 8.74 6.18
CA LEU A 66 -7.58 7.79 5.58
C LEU A 66 -6.28 8.49 5.18
N LEU A 67 -5.18 7.75 5.24
CA LEU A 67 -3.89 8.13 4.64
C LEU A 67 -3.98 8.09 3.12
N GLY A 68 -4.72 7.13 2.56
CA GLY A 68 -4.69 6.85 1.13
C GLY A 68 -5.15 5.45 0.77
N ALA A 69 -4.82 5.04 -0.45
CA ALA A 69 -5.08 3.72 -0.99
C ALA A 69 -3.79 3.02 -1.42
N TYR A 70 -3.60 1.81 -0.90
CA TYR A 70 -2.51 0.91 -1.26
C TYR A 70 -3.04 -0.17 -2.20
N VAL A 71 -2.82 0.01 -3.50
CA VAL A 71 -3.32 -0.88 -4.54
C VAL A 71 -2.25 -1.91 -4.86
N HIS A 72 -2.59 -3.20 -4.88
CA HIS A 72 -1.60 -4.27 -4.99
C HIS A 72 -2.07 -5.43 -5.86
N THR A 73 -1.13 -6.11 -6.53
CA THR A 73 -1.41 -7.37 -7.23
C THR A 73 -1.55 -8.53 -6.24
N PRO A 74 -2.05 -9.70 -6.67
CA PRO A 74 -1.97 -10.90 -5.87
C PRO A 74 -0.50 -11.33 -5.67
N PRO A 75 -0.15 -11.96 -4.54
CA PRO A 75 1.16 -12.56 -4.37
C PRO A 75 1.33 -13.76 -5.32
N THR A 76 2.52 -13.91 -5.89
CA THR A 76 2.96 -15.17 -6.51
C THR A 76 3.07 -16.27 -5.45
N GLY A 77 3.32 -17.52 -5.88
CA GLY A 77 3.60 -18.63 -4.95
C GLY A 77 4.78 -18.37 -4.00
N GLU A 78 5.75 -17.55 -4.41
CA GLU A 78 6.92 -17.15 -3.61
C GLU A 78 6.70 -15.86 -2.80
N GLY A 79 5.49 -15.29 -2.80
CA GLY A 79 5.18 -14.07 -2.04
C GLY A 79 5.59 -12.76 -2.71
N HIS A 80 6.07 -12.77 -3.96
CA HIS A 80 6.32 -11.55 -4.73
C HIS A 80 5.01 -10.90 -5.22
N LEU A 81 4.95 -9.57 -5.20
CA LEU A 81 3.84 -8.78 -5.74
C LEU A 81 4.30 -7.35 -6.05
N ALA A 82 3.47 -6.60 -6.76
CA ALA A 82 3.67 -5.17 -6.98
C ALA A 82 2.57 -4.36 -6.29
N ALA A 83 2.91 -3.14 -5.87
CA ALA A 83 1.96 -2.22 -5.28
C ALA A 83 2.26 -0.75 -5.60
N ARG A 84 1.22 0.09 -5.48
CA ARG A 84 1.30 1.54 -5.56
C ARG A 84 0.57 2.13 -4.36
N LEU A 85 1.19 3.10 -3.68
CA LEU A 85 0.55 3.84 -2.61
C LEU A 85 0.23 5.26 -3.07
N PHE A 86 -1.05 5.59 -3.10
CA PHE A 86 -1.51 6.96 -3.33
C PHE A 86 -1.93 7.57 -2.00
N ALA A 87 -1.22 8.62 -1.55
CA ALA A 87 -1.42 9.22 -0.22
C ALA A 87 -1.56 10.75 -0.26
N PRO A 88 -2.40 11.31 -1.15
CA PRO A 88 -2.41 12.76 -1.37
C PRO A 88 -2.87 13.56 -0.15
N SER A 89 -3.57 12.97 0.83
CA SER A 89 -3.98 13.63 2.08
C SER A 89 -2.80 14.13 2.94
N ILE A 90 -1.62 13.53 2.77
CA ILE A 90 -0.39 13.98 3.45
C ILE A 90 0.57 14.75 2.52
N GLY A 91 0.10 15.15 1.34
CA GLY A 91 0.91 15.88 0.36
C GLY A 91 1.81 15.01 -0.52
N VAL A 92 1.66 13.69 -0.47
CA VAL A 92 2.41 12.74 -1.30
C VAL A 92 1.47 12.13 -2.34
N PRO A 93 1.49 12.56 -3.61
CA PRO A 93 0.59 12.01 -4.64
C PRO A 93 0.73 10.48 -4.74
N GLU A 94 1.97 10.00 -4.91
CA GLU A 94 2.33 8.59 -4.91
C GLU A 94 3.66 8.38 -4.16
N ASP A 95 3.68 7.41 -3.24
CA ASP A 95 4.86 7.03 -2.46
C ASP A 95 5.55 5.82 -3.11
N ILE A 96 6.82 5.99 -3.46
CA ILE A 96 7.63 5.01 -4.19
C ILE A 96 8.10 3.83 -3.32
N ALA A 97 8.04 3.94 -1.99
CA ALA A 97 8.51 2.90 -1.09
C ALA A 97 7.83 3.02 0.30
N ASN A 98 6.66 2.39 0.47
CA ASN A 98 5.90 2.48 1.72
C ASN A 98 5.96 1.22 2.61
N ALA A 99 6.80 1.28 3.65
CA ALA A 99 6.95 0.20 4.63
C ALA A 99 5.68 -0.07 5.45
N ASN A 100 4.96 0.98 5.86
CA ASN A 100 3.80 0.84 6.76
C ASN A 100 2.60 0.16 6.09
N SER A 101 2.38 0.42 4.80
CA SER A 101 1.34 -0.22 4.00
C SER A 101 1.72 -1.65 3.65
N THR A 102 3.00 -1.90 3.34
CA THR A 102 3.55 -3.24 3.17
C THR A 102 3.38 -4.08 4.44
N ALA A 103 3.62 -3.50 5.62
CA ALA A 103 3.38 -4.19 6.89
C ALA A 103 1.91 -4.60 7.07
N CYS A 104 1.00 -3.68 6.75
CA CYS A 104 -0.43 -3.94 6.83
C CYS A 104 -0.86 -5.07 5.88
N LEU A 105 -0.30 -5.09 4.67
CA LEU A 105 -0.57 -6.12 3.68
C LEU A 105 0.00 -7.47 4.10
N ALA A 106 1.24 -7.52 4.61
CA ALA A 106 1.84 -8.74 5.15
C ALA A 106 0.99 -9.34 6.28
N ALA A 107 0.52 -8.52 7.23
CA ALA A 107 -0.38 -8.98 8.28
C ALA A 107 -1.70 -9.54 7.74
N HIS A 108 -2.25 -8.95 6.66
CA HIS A 108 -3.46 -9.43 6.02
C HIS A 108 -3.25 -10.76 5.30
N LEU A 109 -2.17 -10.88 4.53
CA LEU A 109 -1.82 -12.06 3.74
C LEU A 109 -1.38 -13.25 4.60
N ALA A 110 -0.79 -12.99 5.79
CA ALA A 110 -0.45 -14.04 6.75
C ALA A 110 -1.68 -14.83 7.23
N GLY A 111 -2.85 -14.18 7.34
CA GLY A 111 -4.12 -14.85 7.62
C GLY A 111 -4.59 -15.80 6.51
N HIS A 112 -3.93 -15.78 5.35
CA HIS A 112 -4.20 -16.61 4.18
C HIS A 112 -2.99 -17.50 3.82
N GLY A 113 -2.03 -17.66 4.75
CA GLY A 113 -0.89 -18.56 4.59
C GLY A 113 0.35 -17.97 3.93
N VAL A 114 0.33 -16.70 3.51
CA VAL A 114 1.51 -16.02 2.92
C VAL A 114 2.19 -15.19 4.01
N THR A 115 3.28 -15.72 4.55
CA THR A 115 3.98 -15.15 5.72
C THR A 115 5.22 -14.33 5.37
N GLU A 116 5.67 -14.39 4.12
CA GLU A 116 6.79 -13.61 3.61
C GLU A 116 6.39 -13.00 2.27
N ILE A 117 6.67 -11.71 2.11
CA ILE A 117 6.38 -10.98 0.88
C ILE A 117 7.54 -10.08 0.49
N ALA A 118 7.70 -9.90 -0.82
CA ALA A 118 8.54 -8.88 -1.43
C ALA A 118 7.67 -8.04 -2.36
N VAL A 119 7.56 -6.75 -2.07
CA VAL A 119 6.64 -5.85 -2.76
C VAL A 119 7.42 -4.82 -3.57
N ASP A 120 7.27 -4.90 -4.89
CA ASP A 120 7.83 -3.93 -5.84
C ASP A 120 6.95 -2.69 -5.92
N MET A 121 7.59 -1.52 -5.84
CA MET A 121 6.97 -0.21 -5.80
C MET A 121 7.80 0.81 -6.58
N GLY A 122 7.18 1.95 -6.93
CA GLY A 122 7.89 3.08 -7.54
C GLY A 122 8.22 2.93 -9.03
N ASP A 123 7.95 1.77 -9.63
CA ASP A 123 8.20 1.49 -11.05
C ASP A 123 7.53 2.51 -11.99
N ALA A 124 6.28 2.89 -11.71
CA ALA A 124 5.52 3.87 -12.49
C ALA A 124 6.15 5.28 -12.48
N LEU A 125 7.02 5.55 -11.50
CA LEU A 125 7.73 6.81 -11.33
C LEU A 125 9.23 6.71 -11.70
N GLY A 126 9.67 5.57 -12.26
CA GLY A 126 11.07 5.34 -12.60
C GLY A 126 12.01 5.23 -11.40
N ALA A 127 11.46 4.95 -10.21
CA ALA A 127 12.20 4.83 -8.95
C ALA A 127 11.96 3.45 -8.31
N PRO A 128 12.35 2.35 -8.99
CA PRO A 128 12.07 0.99 -8.54
C PRO A 128 12.63 0.74 -7.15
N SER A 129 11.80 0.20 -6.26
CA SER A 129 12.13 -0.16 -4.89
C SER A 129 11.41 -1.45 -4.51
N THR A 130 12.07 -2.31 -3.73
CA THR A 130 11.44 -3.52 -3.18
C THR A 130 11.43 -3.43 -1.66
N ILE A 131 10.25 -3.61 -1.06
CA ILE A 131 10.07 -3.70 0.39
C ILE A 131 9.78 -5.15 0.74
N THR A 132 10.57 -5.72 1.64
CA THR A 132 10.32 -7.07 2.15
C THR A 132 9.58 -7.01 3.47
N ALA A 133 8.68 -7.96 3.72
CA ALA A 133 8.05 -8.11 5.01
C ALA A 133 7.85 -9.58 5.38
N THR A 134 8.09 -9.88 6.65
CA THR A 134 7.79 -11.20 7.25
C THR A 134 6.77 -11.02 8.36
N ALA A 135 5.76 -11.86 8.35
CA ALA A 135 4.69 -11.88 9.34
C ALA A 135 4.75 -13.21 10.13
N ARG A 136 4.71 -13.11 11.45
CA ARG A 136 4.66 -14.25 12.37
C ARG A 136 3.49 -14.06 13.32
N GLN A 137 2.84 -15.15 13.73
CA GLN A 137 1.91 -15.11 14.85
C GLN A 137 2.70 -14.99 16.14
N ASP A 138 2.36 -14.02 16.98
CA ASP A 138 2.81 -13.92 18.36
C ASP A 138 1.62 -14.08 19.34
N ALA A 139 1.87 -13.97 20.64
CA ALA A 139 0.85 -14.17 21.67
C ALA A 139 -0.25 -13.08 21.69
N VAL A 140 -0.02 -11.93 21.05
CA VAL A 140 -0.87 -10.73 21.08
C VAL A 140 -1.44 -10.42 19.67
N GLY A 141 -0.90 -11.03 18.61
CA GLY A 141 -1.36 -10.91 17.24
C GLY A 141 -0.26 -11.15 16.20
N PRO A 142 -0.47 -10.75 14.93
CA PRO A 142 0.57 -10.85 13.92
C PRO A 142 1.68 -9.80 14.17
N ALA A 143 2.89 -10.26 14.47
CA ALA A 143 4.10 -9.45 14.45
C ALA A 143 4.64 -9.37 13.02
N VAL A 144 4.85 -8.15 12.52
CA VAL A 144 5.41 -7.92 11.19
C VAL A 144 6.76 -7.24 11.29
N ARG A 145 7.76 -7.77 10.58
CA ARG A 145 9.05 -7.13 10.35
C ARG A 145 9.12 -6.67 8.91
N VAL A 146 9.56 -5.44 8.69
CA VAL A 146 9.74 -4.87 7.35
C VAL A 146 11.22 -4.57 7.14
N GLY A 147 11.69 -4.78 5.92
CA GLY A 147 13.06 -4.54 5.52
C GLY A 147 13.17 -4.08 4.07
N GLY A 148 14.41 -3.78 3.69
CA GLY A 148 14.80 -3.35 2.35
C GLY A 148 16.29 -3.03 2.34
N THR A 149 16.86 -2.94 1.15
CA THR A 149 18.25 -2.52 0.95
C THR A 149 18.28 -1.11 0.38
N ALA A 150 19.27 -0.32 0.77
CA ALA A 150 19.49 1.03 0.24
C ALA A 150 20.93 1.20 -0.21
N ALA A 151 21.14 1.99 -1.27
CA ALA A 151 22.45 2.43 -1.70
C ALA A 151 22.68 3.89 -1.27
N VAL A 152 23.84 4.17 -0.69
CA VAL A 152 24.21 5.54 -0.31
C VAL A 152 24.72 6.28 -1.55
N GLY A 153 23.88 7.16 -2.10
CA GLY A 153 24.24 7.93 -3.30
C GLY A 153 25.19 9.10 -3.03
N ARG A 154 25.10 9.73 -1.86
CA ARG A 154 25.97 10.85 -1.46
C ARG A 154 26.01 10.98 0.07
N THR A 155 27.18 11.28 0.61
CA THR A 155 27.34 11.67 2.01
C THR A 155 27.58 13.17 2.09
N VAL A 156 26.87 13.87 2.98
CA VAL A 156 27.08 15.31 3.24
C VAL A 156 27.44 15.48 4.71
N ALA A 157 28.57 16.13 4.98
CA ALA A 157 28.95 16.53 6.33
C ALA A 157 28.24 17.84 6.69
N LEU A 158 27.40 17.81 7.74
CA LEU A 158 26.80 19.03 8.27
C LEU A 158 27.84 19.78 9.12
N PRO A 159 27.95 21.12 9.00
CA PRO A 159 28.84 21.90 9.84
C PRO A 159 28.46 21.73 11.31
N ARG A 160 29.46 21.55 12.17
CA ARG A 160 29.26 21.56 13.62
C ARG A 160 28.98 22.99 14.05
N THR A 161 27.78 23.24 14.57
CA THR A 161 27.42 24.48 15.26
C THR A 161 28.15 24.59 16.59
#